data_AF-A0A7K2CRE6-F1
#
_entry.id   AF-A0A7K2CRE6-F1
#
_cell.length_a   1.000
_cell.length_b   1.000
_cell.length_c   1.000
_cell.angle_alpha   90.00
_cell.angle_beta   90.00
_cell.angle_gamma   90.00
#
_symmetry.space_group_name_H-M   'P 1'
#
loop_
_entity.id
_entity.type
_entity.pdbx_description
1 polymer ?
#
loop_
_entity_poly.entity_id
_entity_poly.type
_entity_poly.pdbx_seq_one_letter_code
_entity_poly.pdbx_strand_id
1 'polypeptide(L)'
;LKPAPDQAIAAEVARLAGGAGAVAARATELSEAGNLRLACHLAEWAAKAAPDDPDVLEMRADVYRRRRDQEQSLMSRGIYNDASQS
;
A
#
# COMPACT_ATOMS: atom_id res chain seq x y z
N LEU A 1 16.18 21.32 -8.37
CA LEU A 1 15.18 20.80 -9.33
C LEU A 1 13.92 20.49 -8.53
N LYS A 2 12.76 21.07 -8.85
CA LYS A 2 11.51 20.67 -8.19
C LYS A 2 11.13 19.28 -8.70
N PRO A 3 10.80 18.30 -7.83
CA PRO A 3 10.28 17.01 -8.29
C PRO A 3 9.07 17.24 -9.20
N ALA A 4 8.86 16.35 -10.17
CA ALA A 4 7.60 16.31 -10.89
C ALA A 4 6.44 16.12 -9.89
N PRO A 5 5.25 16.66 -10.16
CA PRO A 5 4.09 16.42 -9.30
C PRO A 5 3.89 14.92 -9.09
N ASP A 6 3.61 14.47 -7.86
CA ASP A 6 3.45 13.05 -7.52
C ASP A 6 2.48 12.32 -8.46
N GLN A 7 1.46 13.03 -8.95
CA GLN A 7 0.48 12.50 -9.90
C GLN A 7 1.10 12.18 -11.26
N ALA A 8 2.04 12.99 -11.75
CA ALA A 8 2.73 12.74 -13.01
C ALA A 8 3.65 11.52 -12.91
N ILE A 9 4.33 11.35 -11.78
CA ILE A 9 5.16 10.16 -11.50
C ILE A 9 4.26 8.92 -11.41
N ALA A 10 3.18 9.00 -10.65
CA ALA A 10 2.22 7.90 -10.50
C ALA A 10 1.62 7.45 -11.84
N ALA A 11 1.21 8.41 -12.68
CA ALA A 11 0.67 8.13 -14.01
C ALA A 11 1.70 7.46 -14.92
N GLU A 12 2.96 7.94 -14.90
CA GLU A 12 4.01 7.35 -15.72
C GLU A 12 4.41 5.94 -15.24
N VAL A 13 4.51 5.73 -13.92
CA VAL A 13 4.76 4.41 -13.34
C VAL A 13 3.63 3.44 -13.70
N ALA A 14 2.38 3.87 -13.60
CA ALA A 14 1.23 3.07 -14.01
C ALA A 14 1.32 2.72 -15.50
N ARG A 15 1.64 3.68 -16.36
CA ARG A 15 1.81 3.44 -17.81
C ARG A 15 2.90 2.40 -18.09
N LEU A 16 4.05 2.49 -17.42
CA LEU A 16 5.16 1.53 -17.57
C LEU A 16 4.80 0.12 -17.07
N ALA A 17 3.96 0.03 -16.04
CA ALA A 17 3.52 -1.23 -15.45
C ALA A 17 2.33 -1.89 -16.17
N GLY A 18 1.77 -1.26 -17.21
CA GLY A 18 0.60 -1.77 -17.94
C GLY A 18 -0.76 -1.27 -17.42
N GLY A 19 -0.77 -0.23 -16.60
CA GLY A 19 -1.95 0.47 -16.11
C GLY A 19 -2.00 0.58 -14.58
N ALA A 20 -2.91 1.41 -14.05
CA ALA A 20 -3.10 1.59 -12.62
C ALA A 20 -3.56 0.30 -11.92
N GLY A 21 -4.41 -0.49 -12.58
CA GLY A 21 -4.83 -1.81 -12.09
C GLY A 21 -3.67 -2.80 -11.92
N ALA A 22 -2.67 -2.79 -12.81
CA ALA A 22 -1.49 -3.64 -12.67
C ALA A 22 -0.63 -3.23 -11.46
N VAL A 23 -0.50 -1.92 -11.20
CA VAL A 23 0.18 -1.41 -10.00
C VAL A 23 -0.60 -1.77 -8.73
N ALA A 24 -1.93 -1.64 -8.75
CA ALA A 24 -2.80 -2.00 -7.63
C ALA A 24 -2.75 -3.50 -7.32
N ALA A 25 -2.82 -4.36 -8.34
CA ALA A 25 -2.66 -5.81 -8.19
C ALA A 25 -1.31 -6.15 -7.57
N ARG A 26 -0.22 -5.53 -8.05
CA ARG A 26 1.11 -5.74 -7.49
C ARG A 26 1.21 -5.27 -6.03
N ALA A 27 0.53 -4.17 -5.68
CA ALA A 27 0.44 -3.71 -4.30
C ALA A 27 -0.25 -4.75 -3.41
N THR A 28 -1.34 -5.36 -3.87
CA THR A 28 -2.03 -6.45 -3.17
C THR A 28 -1.12 -7.65 -2.96
N GLU A 29 -0.43 -8.14 -3.99
CA GLU A 29 0.52 -9.26 -3.88
C GLU A 29 1.62 -9.00 -2.84
N LEU A 30 2.19 -7.79 -2.85
CA LEU A 30 3.22 -7.40 -1.88
C LEU A 30 2.67 -7.31 -0.45
N SER A 31 1.40 -6.89 -0.31
CA SER A 31 0.74 -6.83 1.00
C SER A 31 0.52 -8.23 1.57
N GLU A 32 0.18 -9.20 0.73
CA GLU A 32 0.01 -10.61 1.09
C GLU A 32 1.35 -11.27 1.42
N ALA A 33 2.42 -10.87 0.73
CA ALA A 33 3.79 -11.27 1.06
C ALA A 33 4.35 -10.57 2.32
N GLY A 34 3.57 -9.72 3.00
CA GLY A 34 3.97 -9.01 4.21
C GLY A 34 4.88 -7.79 3.97
N ASN A 35 5.17 -7.43 2.71
CA ASN A 35 5.92 -6.24 2.36
C ASN A 35 5.02 -5.00 2.33
N LEU A 36 4.44 -4.67 3.49
CA LEU A 36 3.37 -3.68 3.61
C LEU A 36 3.82 -2.24 3.34
N ARG A 37 5.09 -1.91 3.59
CA ARG A 37 5.63 -0.57 3.30
C ARG A 37 5.63 -0.29 1.80
N LEU A 38 6.17 -1.23 1.01
CA LEU A 38 6.20 -1.09 -0.45
C LEU A 38 4.79 -1.20 -1.03
N ALA A 39 3.97 -2.12 -0.51
CA ALA A 39 2.58 -2.27 -0.91
C ALA A 39 1.80 -0.96 -0.77
N CYS A 40 1.88 -0.27 0.37
CA CYS A 40 1.21 1.02 0.55
C CYS A 40 1.67 2.07 -0.46
N HIS A 41 2.96 2.09 -0.81
CA HIS A 41 3.47 3.08 -1.75
C HIS A 41 2.93 2.86 -3.17
N LEU A 42 2.90 1.60 -3.63
CA LEU A 42 2.32 1.26 -4.91
C LEU A 42 0.80 1.50 -4.95
N ALA A 43 0.09 1.16 -3.87
CA ALA A 43 -1.34 1.44 -3.75
C ALA A 43 -1.68 2.94 -3.84
N GLU A 44 -0.85 3.81 -3.25
CA GLU A 44 -1.00 5.27 -3.38
C GLU A 44 -0.78 5.74 -4.82
N TRP A 45 0.24 5.23 -5.51
CA TRP A 45 0.47 5.58 -6.91
C TRP A 45 -0.64 5.08 -7.82
N ALA A 46 -1.15 3.87 -7.61
CA ALA A 46 -2.29 3.37 -8.37
C ALA A 46 -3.50 4.30 -8.22
N ALA A 47 -3.87 4.68 -6.99
CA ALA A 47 -4.99 5.58 -6.74
C ALA A 47 -4.76 7.01 -7.27
N LYS A 48 -3.51 7.51 -7.28
CA LYS A 48 -3.19 8.81 -7.91
C LYS A 48 -3.28 8.74 -9.44
N ALA A 49 -2.96 7.59 -10.03
CA ALA A 49 -3.00 7.38 -11.48
C ALA A 49 -4.44 7.17 -12.00
N ALA A 50 -5.31 6.58 -11.19
CA ALA A 50 -6.72 6.32 -11.51
C ALA A 50 -7.63 6.65 -10.32
N PRO A 51 -7.86 7.95 -10.03
CA PRO A 51 -8.61 8.38 -8.84
C PRO A 51 -10.10 8.04 -8.91
N ASP A 52 -10.64 7.84 -10.12
CA ASP A 52 -12.06 7.54 -10.37
C ASP A 52 -12.31 6.04 -10.61
N ASP A 53 -11.29 5.20 -10.48
CA ASP A 53 -11.39 3.75 -10.67
C ASP A 53 -11.72 3.07 -9.33
N PRO A 54 -12.95 2.56 -9.14
CA PRO A 54 -13.38 2.01 -7.87
C PRO A 54 -12.60 0.75 -7.48
N ASP A 55 -12.17 -0.07 -8.44
CA ASP A 55 -11.45 -1.31 -8.17
C ASP A 55 -10.04 -0.99 -7.62
N VAL A 56 -9.38 0.04 -8.18
CA VAL A 56 -8.09 0.54 -7.67
C VAL A 56 -8.23 1.09 -6.26
N LEU A 57 -9.30 1.84 -5.98
CA LEU A 57 -9.56 2.39 -4.65
C LEU A 57 -9.85 1.29 -3.62
N GLU A 58 -10.58 0.24 -4.01
CA GLU A 58 -10.84 -0.94 -3.18
C GLU A 58 -9.53 -1.68 -2.86
N MET A 59 -8.72 -2.03 -3.85
CA MET A 59 -7.42 -2.67 -3.64
C MET A 59 -6.51 -1.85 -2.72
N ARG A 60 -6.51 -0.53 -2.88
CA ARG A 60 -5.79 0.37 -1.97
C ARG A 60 -6.31 0.25 -0.54
N ALA A 61 -7.62 0.29 -0.34
CA ALA A 61 -8.22 0.16 0.98
C ALA A 61 -7.81 -1.18 1.63
N ASP A 62 -7.79 -2.26 0.87
CA ASP A 62 -7.39 -3.60 1.30
C ASP A 62 -5.94 -3.65 1.80
N VAL A 63 -5.01 -3.05 1.06
CA VAL A 63 -3.60 -2.94 1.48
C VAL A 63 -3.46 -2.19 2.80
N TYR A 64 -4.20 -1.08 2.97
CA TYR A 64 -4.16 -0.31 4.21
C TYR A 64 -4.80 -1.03 5.39
N ARG A 65 -5.85 -1.84 5.17
CA ARG A 65 -6.41 -2.71 6.22
C ARG A 65 -5.37 -3.73 6.68
N ARG A 66 -4.73 -4.45 5.76
CA ARG A 66 -3.65 -5.42 6.10
C ARG A 66 -2.52 -4.77 6.89
N ARG A 67 -2.09 -3.56 6.51
CA ARG A 67 -1.07 -2.81 7.26
C ARG A 67 -1.51 -2.49 8.68
N ARG A 68 -2.76 -2.03 8.84
CA ARG A 68 -3.33 -1.74 10.17
C ARG A 68 -3.34 -2.99 11.06
N ASP A 69 -3.75 -4.12 10.51
CA ASP A 69 -3.84 -5.38 11.27
C ASP A 69 -2.46 -5.89 11.69
N GLN A 70 -1.43 -5.72 10.84
CA GLN A 70 -0.05 -6.04 11.21
C GLN A 70 0.45 -5.18 12.38
N GLU A 71 0.24 -3.86 12.33
CA GLU A 71 0.66 -2.95 13.40
C GLU A 71 -0.05 -3.28 14.74
N GLN A 72 -1.35 -3.60 14.68
CA GLN A 72 -2.09 -4.07 15.87
C GLN A 72 -1.51 -5.35 16.46
N SER A 73 -1.17 -6.32 15.60
CA SER A 73 -0.54 -7.58 16.04
C SER A 73 0.81 -7.35 16.71
N LEU A 74 1.63 -6.44 16.18
CA LEU A 74 2.92 -6.08 16.77
C LEU A 74 2.76 -5.42 18.13
N MET A 75 1.85 -4.46 18.27
CA MET A 75 1.59 -3.82 19.57
C MET A 75 1.04 -4.82 20.59
N SER A 76 0.12 -5.69 20.17
CA SER A 76 -0.43 -6.74 21.03
C SER A 76 0.68 -7.65 21.56
N ARG A 77 1.59 -8.13 20.69
CA ARG A 77 2.76 -8.93 21.09
C ARG A 77 3.71 -8.16 22.00
N GLY A 78 3.90 -6.86 21.76
CA GLY A 78 4.74 -6.00 22.60
C GLY A 78 4.22 -5.90 24.04
N ILE A 79 2.91 -5.68 24.21
CA ILE A 79 2.28 -5.56 25.54
C ILE A 79 2.35 -6.90 26.30
N TYR A 80 2.07 -8.03 25.64
CA TYR A 80 2.16 -9.34 26.31
C TYR A 80 3.60 -9.71 26.70
N ASN A 81 4.59 -9.38 25.85
CA ASN A 81 5.98 -9.63 26.18
C ASN A 81 6.44 -8.79 27.37
N ASP A 82 6.09 -7.50 27.42
CA ASP A 82 6.43 -6.60 28.54
C ASP A 82 5.77 -7.04 29.86
N ALA A 83 4.49 -7.42 29.80
CA ALA A 83 3.75 -7.93 30.94
C ALA A 83 4.25 -9.30 31.46
N SER A 84 4.94 -10.09 30.62
CA SER A 84 5.53 -11.38 31.03
C SER A 84 6.92 -11.25 31.68
N GLN A 85 7.55 -10.08 31.55
CA GLN A 85 8.90 -9.79 32.06
C GLN A 85 8.88 -8.90 33.32
N SER A 86 7.69 -8.55 33.83
CA SER A 86 7.48 -7.74 35.04
C SER A 86 7.11 -8.60 36.25
#